data_AF-A0A6V8DW73-F1
#
_entry.id   AF-A0A6V8DW73-F1
#
_cell.length_a   1.000
_cell.length_b   1.000
_cell.length_c   1.000
_cell.angle_alpha   90.00
_cell.angle_beta   90.00
_cell.angle_gamma   90.00
#
_symmetry.space_group_name_H-M   'P 1'
#
loop_
_entity.id
_entity.type
_entity.pdbx_description
1 polymer ?
#
loop_
_entity_poly.entity_id
_entity_poly.type
_entity_poly.pdbx_seq_one_letter_code
_entity_poly.pdbx_strand_id
1 'polypeptide(L)'
;MVFWTSTLTLLIWPYVSWRIDPAESLIGIPMTYWGLGGIGMGVLLAVLAIGWAYDVSLGLWREHLTIVQERNPFTTYKINVPFGMILAQTNAILRRMDPEDEEIRRHCDFVDRWLEWNSKQEIWARTVSSLHNIVGEDDPFFFNLSEDARAELVKSSEDIQDF
;
A
#
# COMPACT_ATOMS: atom_id res chain seq x y z
N MET A 1 -17.91 13.28 5.45
CA MET A 1 -18.18 14.49 4.63
C MET A 1 -19.61 14.98 4.79
N VAL A 2 -20.63 14.15 4.55
CA VAL A 2 -22.06 14.54 4.68
C VAL A 2 -22.37 15.28 5.99
N PHE A 3 -21.93 14.75 7.14
CA PHE A 3 -22.10 15.39 8.45
C PHE A 3 -21.53 16.81 8.53
N TRP A 4 -20.32 17.03 8.01
CA TRP A 4 -19.65 18.34 8.07
C TRP A 4 -20.28 19.33 7.09
N THR A 5 -20.61 18.87 5.89
CA THR A 5 -21.32 19.68 4.90
C THR A 5 -22.69 20.10 5.43
N SER A 6 -23.48 19.18 6.00
CA SER A 6 -24.80 19.52 6.55
C SER A 6 -24.69 20.50 7.73
N THR A 7 -23.72 20.29 8.62
CA THR A 7 -23.52 21.17 9.78
C THR A 7 -23.12 22.59 9.37
N LEU A 8 -22.13 22.73 8.48
CA LEU A 8 -21.70 24.03 7.98
C LEU A 8 -22.81 24.74 7.19
N THR A 9 -23.56 23.99 6.37
CA THR A 9 -24.69 24.55 5.62
C THR A 9 -25.74 25.16 6.55
N LEU A 10 -26.10 24.44 7.62
CA LEU A 10 -27.11 24.90 8.58
C LEU A 10 -26.59 26.05 9.46
N LEU A 11 -25.29 26.09 9.77
CA LEU A 11 -24.67 27.20 10.49
C LEU A 11 -24.61 28.48 9.65
N ILE A 12 -24.40 28.36 8.34
CA ILE A 12 -24.33 29.50 7.41
C ILE A 12 -25.73 30.03 7.06
N TRP A 13 -26.73 29.14 6.97
CA TRP A 13 -28.11 29.48 6.61
C TRP A 13 -28.68 30.73 7.30
N PRO A 14 -28.64 30.90 8.65
CA PRO A 14 -29.23 32.07 9.31
C PRO A 14 -28.60 33.41 8.88
N TYR A 15 -27.37 33.40 8.35
CA TYR A 15 -26.69 34.62 7.89
C TYR A 15 -27.08 35.03 6.48
N VAL A 16 -27.63 34.11 5.69
CA VAL A 16 -27.95 34.31 4.27
C VAL A 16 -29.47 34.20 4.00
N SER A 17 -30.24 33.64 4.93
CA SER A 17 -31.68 33.38 4.80
C SER A 17 -32.49 34.63 4.42
N TRP A 18 -32.08 35.81 4.86
CA TRP A 18 -32.73 37.08 4.53
C TRP A 18 -32.73 37.44 3.04
N ARG A 19 -31.87 36.79 2.24
CA ARG A 19 -31.81 36.96 0.77
C ARG A 19 -32.84 36.13 0.03
N ILE A 20 -33.51 35.20 0.71
CA ILE A 20 -34.35 34.19 0.10
C ILE A 20 -35.76 34.34 0.66
N ASP A 21 -36.72 34.64 -0.21
CA ASP A 21 -38.13 34.63 0.16
C ASP A 21 -38.62 33.16 0.26
N PRO A 22 -39.07 32.69 1.44
CA PRO A 22 -39.59 31.34 1.60
C PRO A 22 -40.90 31.09 0.87
N ALA A 23 -41.65 32.15 0.51
CA ALA A 23 -42.92 32.04 -0.20
C ALA A 23 -42.75 31.78 -1.70
N GLU A 24 -41.56 32.03 -2.25
CA GLU A 24 -41.26 31.75 -3.64
C GLU A 24 -40.88 30.28 -3.85
N SER A 25 -41.39 29.70 -4.94
CA SER A 25 -41.03 28.36 -5.38
C SER A 25 -40.47 28.40 -6.80
N LEU A 26 -39.41 27.63 -7.02
CA LEU A 26 -38.79 27.46 -8.32
C LEU A 26 -38.91 25.99 -8.71
N ILE A 27 -39.56 25.73 -9.85
CA ILE A 27 -39.83 24.37 -10.37
C ILE A 27 -40.56 23.52 -9.30
N GLY A 28 -41.53 24.14 -8.61
CA GLY A 28 -42.34 23.46 -7.59
C GLY A 28 -41.62 23.15 -6.27
N ILE A 29 -40.35 23.54 -6.13
CA ILE A 29 -39.55 23.37 -4.90
C ILE A 29 -39.40 24.73 -4.21
N PRO A 30 -39.65 24.84 -2.88
CA PRO A 30 -39.42 26.09 -2.14
C PRO A 30 -37.98 26.60 -2.29
N MET A 31 -37.82 27.91 -2.47
CA MET A 31 -36.50 28.54 -2.66
C MET A 31 -35.52 28.30 -1.50
N THR A 32 -36.03 27.98 -0.31
CA THR A 32 -35.22 27.53 0.84
C THR A 32 -34.34 26.33 0.53
N TYR A 33 -34.85 25.30 -0.16
CA TYR A 33 -34.08 24.10 -0.47
C TYR A 33 -32.99 24.37 -1.51
N TRP A 34 -33.27 25.24 -2.47
CA TRP A 34 -32.28 25.72 -3.44
C TRP A 34 -31.15 26.49 -2.75
N GLY A 35 -31.49 27.36 -1.79
CA GLY A 35 -30.50 28.08 -0.99
C GLY A 35 -29.63 27.17 -0.15
N LEU A 36 -30.23 26.21 0.56
CA LEU A 36 -29.50 25.20 1.34
C LEU A 36 -28.61 24.33 0.45
N GLY A 37 -29.12 23.89 -0.70
CA GLY A 37 -28.35 23.12 -1.68
C GLY A 37 -27.17 23.91 -2.24
N GLY A 38 -27.37 25.19 -2.54
CA GLY A 38 -26.31 26.08 -3.04
C GLY A 38 -25.20 26.31 -2.02
N ILE A 39 -25.56 26.56 -0.75
CA ILE A 39 -24.58 26.69 0.34
C ILE A 39 -23.82 25.37 0.52
N GLY A 40 -24.53 24.24 0.56
CA GLY A 40 -23.92 22.91 0.71
C GLY A 40 -22.95 22.58 -0.42
N MET A 41 -23.31 22.89 -1.67
CA MET A 41 -22.43 22.76 -2.82
C MET A 41 -21.21 23.68 -2.71
N GLY A 42 -21.40 24.94 -2.30
CA GLY A 42 -20.31 25.88 -2.09
C GLY A 42 -19.31 25.40 -1.04
N VAL A 43 -19.79 24.87 0.09
CA VAL A 43 -18.95 24.27 1.12
C VAL A 43 -18.16 23.07 0.57
N LEU A 44 -18.81 22.18 -0.18
CA LEU A 44 -18.13 21.03 -0.80
C LEU A 44 -17.03 21.48 -1.75
N LEU A 45 -17.32 22.43 -2.65
CA LEU A 45 -16.35 22.95 -3.61
C LEU A 45 -15.19 23.65 -2.90
N ALA A 46 -15.45 24.42 -1.85
CA ALA A 46 -14.40 25.08 -1.06
C ALA A 46 -13.47 24.05 -0.39
N VAL A 47 -14.04 23.02 0.25
CA VAL A 47 -13.25 21.95 0.89
C VAL A 47 -12.43 21.19 -0.16
N LEU A 48 -13.00 20.87 -1.31
CA LEU A 48 -12.27 20.22 -2.40
C LEU A 48 -11.16 21.10 -2.96
N ALA A 49 -11.40 22.40 -3.14
CA ALA A 49 -10.41 23.36 -3.60
C ALA A 49 -9.24 23.51 -2.61
N ILE A 50 -9.55 23.57 -1.31
CA ILE A 50 -8.53 23.60 -0.24
C ILE A 50 -7.73 22.29 -0.25
N GLY A 51 -8.40 21.14 -0.32
CA GLY A 51 -7.75 19.83 -0.40
C GLY A 51 -6.83 19.71 -1.63
N TRP A 52 -7.31 20.16 -2.79
CA TRP A 52 -6.51 20.18 -4.01
C TRP A 52 -5.29 21.12 -3.89
N ALA A 53 -5.50 22.34 -3.39
CA ALA A 53 -4.41 23.29 -3.19
C ALA A 53 -3.37 22.77 -2.18
N TYR A 54 -3.83 22.08 -1.13
CA TYR A 54 -3.00 21.40 -0.14
C TYR A 54 -2.14 20.30 -0.80
N ASP A 55 -2.76 19.43 -1.58
CA ASP A 55 -2.07 18.32 -2.25
C ASP A 55 -1.06 18.79 -3.30
N VAL A 56 -1.42 19.82 -4.10
CA VAL A 56 -0.56 20.33 -5.18
C VAL A 56 0.57 21.22 -4.64
N SER A 57 0.28 22.11 -3.69
CA SER A 57 1.23 23.16 -3.29
C SER A 57 2.18 22.69 -2.19
N LEU A 58 1.69 21.90 -1.24
CA LEU A 58 2.49 21.49 -0.09
C LEU A 58 3.16 20.13 -0.30
N GLY A 59 2.64 19.28 -1.20
CA GLY A 59 3.30 18.03 -1.58
C GLY A 59 3.61 17.07 -0.43
N LEU A 60 3.04 17.30 0.76
CA LEU A 60 3.38 16.60 2.01
C LEU A 60 3.16 15.10 1.91
N TRP A 61 2.19 14.68 1.10
CA TRP A 61 1.96 13.26 0.80
C TRP A 61 3.10 12.65 -0.01
N ARG A 62 3.72 13.39 -0.92
CA ARG A 62 4.87 12.90 -1.71
C ARG A 62 6.07 12.69 -0.80
N GLU A 63 6.38 13.67 0.03
CA GLU A 63 7.50 13.57 0.99
C GLU A 63 7.25 12.43 1.99
N HIS A 64 6.02 12.31 2.51
CA HIS A 64 5.65 11.20 3.39
C HIS A 64 5.77 9.84 2.69
N LEU A 65 5.29 9.71 1.45
CA LEU A 65 5.43 8.47 0.67
C LEU A 65 6.91 8.12 0.42
N THR A 66 7.74 9.11 0.11
CA THR A 66 9.19 8.92 -0.04
C THR A 66 9.79 8.42 1.26
N ILE A 67 9.49 9.05 2.40
CA ILE A 67 9.98 8.61 3.72
C ILE A 67 9.51 7.18 4.02
N VAL A 68 8.26 6.85 3.72
CA VAL A 68 7.73 5.49 3.91
C VAL A 68 8.48 4.49 3.03
N GLN A 69 8.79 4.86 1.79
CA GLN A 69 9.54 4.00 0.87
C GLN A 69 11.02 3.86 1.27
N GLU A 70 11.68 4.92 1.72
CA GLU A 70 13.08 4.88 2.17
C GLU A 70 13.23 4.09 3.48
N ARG A 71 12.23 4.20 4.37
CA ARG A 71 12.18 3.45 5.63
C ARG A 71 11.69 2.02 5.46
N ASN A 72 11.13 1.67 4.31
CA ASN A 72 10.72 0.31 4.05
C ASN A 72 11.98 -0.57 3.97
N PRO A 73 12.16 -1.53 4.88
CA PRO A 73 13.36 -2.35 4.88
C PRO A 73 13.48 -3.18 3.59
N PHE A 74 12.38 -3.52 2.92
CA PHE A 74 12.33 -4.35 1.71
C PHE A 74 12.65 -3.61 0.41
N THR A 75 12.78 -2.29 0.46
CA THR A 75 13.26 -1.46 -0.65
C THR A 75 14.72 -1.06 -0.49
N THR A 76 15.27 -1.19 0.73
CA THR A 76 16.64 -0.75 1.06
C THR A 76 17.62 -1.91 1.24
N TYR A 77 17.32 -2.90 2.09
CA TYR A 77 18.31 -3.94 2.46
C TYR A 77 17.75 -5.36 2.67
N LYS A 78 16.43 -5.52 2.84
CA LYS A 78 15.75 -6.82 2.86
C LYS A 78 15.22 -7.12 1.47
N ILE A 79 15.07 -8.40 1.17
CA ILE A 79 14.52 -8.88 -0.10
C ILE A 79 13.08 -9.32 0.13
N ASN A 80 12.15 -8.80 -0.68
CA ASN A 80 10.80 -9.35 -0.77
C ASN A 80 10.81 -10.69 -1.52
N VAL A 81 9.83 -11.56 -1.26
CA VAL A 81 9.82 -12.93 -1.80
C VAL A 81 9.83 -13.00 -3.33
N PRO A 82 9.02 -12.21 -4.08
CA PRO A 82 9.06 -12.23 -5.54
C PRO A 82 10.44 -11.92 -6.11
N PHE A 83 11.11 -10.88 -5.58
CA PHE A 83 12.47 -10.55 -5.98
C PHE A 83 13.46 -11.63 -5.54
N GLY A 84 13.26 -12.23 -4.37
CA GLY A 84 14.06 -13.34 -3.87
C GLY A 84 14.02 -14.58 -4.76
N MET A 85 12.84 -14.95 -5.27
CA MET A 85 12.70 -16.06 -6.21
C MET A 85 13.43 -15.80 -7.53
N ILE A 86 13.30 -14.59 -8.08
CA ILE A 86 14.00 -14.20 -9.32
C ILE A 86 15.51 -14.21 -9.09
N LEU A 87 15.98 -13.67 -7.96
CA LEU A 87 17.38 -13.63 -7.62
C LEU A 87 17.94 -15.05 -7.43
N ALA A 88 17.21 -15.94 -6.75
CA ALA A 88 17.57 -17.34 -6.59
C ALA A 88 17.74 -18.05 -7.95
N GLN A 89 16.76 -17.91 -8.85
CA GLN A 89 16.80 -18.48 -10.18
C GLN A 89 17.98 -17.95 -11.00
N THR A 90 18.20 -16.64 -10.96
CA THR A 90 19.31 -15.99 -11.68
C THR A 90 20.66 -16.44 -11.12
N ASN A 91 20.78 -16.57 -9.79
CA ASN A 91 21.99 -17.05 -9.12
C ASN A 91 22.32 -18.49 -9.52
N ALA A 92 21.31 -19.35 -9.61
CA ALA A 92 21.47 -20.73 -10.05
C ALA A 92 21.90 -20.84 -11.51
N ILE A 93 21.36 -19.98 -12.37
CA ILE A 93 21.76 -19.90 -13.79
C ILE A 93 23.22 -19.45 -13.87
N LEU A 94 23.58 -18.37 -13.16
CA LEU A 94 24.94 -17.82 -13.16
C LEU A 94 25.96 -18.87 -12.69
N ARG A 95 25.68 -19.58 -11.59
CA ARG A 95 26.55 -20.66 -11.08
C ARG A 95 26.73 -21.81 -12.08
N ARG A 96 25.74 -22.07 -12.93
CA ARG A 96 25.82 -23.12 -13.97
C ARG A 96 26.54 -22.65 -15.24
N MET A 97 26.52 -21.35 -15.53
CA MET A 97 27.16 -20.79 -16.72
C MET A 97 28.69 -20.85 -16.64
N ASP A 98 29.24 -20.58 -15.46
CA ASP A 98 30.69 -20.64 -15.23
C ASP A 98 30.99 -21.21 -13.83
N PRO A 99 31.05 -22.55 -13.70
CA PRO A 99 31.18 -23.20 -12.40
C PRO A 99 32.60 -23.14 -11.82
N GLU A 100 33.62 -22.85 -12.63
CA GLU A 100 35.03 -22.86 -12.21
C GLU A 100 35.56 -21.47 -11.87
N ASP A 101 34.85 -20.41 -12.24
CA ASP A 101 35.22 -19.03 -11.91
C ASP A 101 35.02 -18.74 -10.40
N GLU A 102 36.11 -18.40 -9.73
CA GLU A 102 36.14 -18.15 -8.28
C GLU A 102 35.38 -16.87 -7.88
N GLU A 103 35.38 -15.83 -8.71
CA GLU A 103 34.65 -14.59 -8.45
C GLU A 103 33.14 -14.81 -8.58
N ILE A 104 32.71 -15.55 -9.60
CA ILE A 104 31.31 -15.92 -9.80
C ILE A 104 30.82 -16.78 -8.64
N ARG A 105 31.59 -17.79 -8.24
CA ARG A 105 31.25 -18.62 -7.06
C ARG A 105 31.10 -17.80 -5.80
N ARG A 106 32.05 -16.89 -5.53
CA ARG A 106 32.01 -16.00 -4.36
C ARG A 106 30.76 -15.11 -4.37
N HIS A 107 30.39 -14.56 -5.52
CA HIS A 107 29.16 -13.79 -5.67
C HIS A 107 27.92 -14.66 -5.37
N CYS A 108 27.86 -15.84 -5.98
CA CYS A 108 26.73 -16.74 -5.80
C CYS A 108 26.57 -17.18 -4.34
N ASP A 109 27.66 -17.50 -3.66
CA ASP A 109 27.66 -17.89 -2.23
C ASP A 109 27.22 -16.73 -1.32
N PHE A 110 27.51 -15.48 -1.70
CA PHE A 110 27.01 -14.31 -0.98
C PHE A 110 25.49 -14.17 -1.14
N VAL A 111 24.99 -14.29 -2.37
CA VAL A 111 23.56 -14.18 -2.67
C VAL A 111 22.76 -15.27 -1.97
N ASP A 112 23.24 -16.51 -1.97
CA ASP A 112 22.57 -17.64 -1.32
C ASP A 112 22.43 -17.41 0.20
N ARG A 113 23.51 -16.98 0.87
CA ARG A 113 23.47 -16.62 2.31
C ARG A 113 22.52 -15.46 2.60
N TRP A 114 22.45 -14.48 1.70
CA TRP A 114 21.55 -13.34 1.86
C TRP A 114 20.09 -13.77 1.71
N LEU A 115 19.78 -14.63 0.74
CA LEU A 115 18.44 -15.20 0.57
C LEU A 115 18.03 -16.06 1.77
N GLU A 116 18.94 -16.89 2.29
CA GLU A 116 18.70 -17.70 3.49
C GLU A 116 18.47 -16.85 4.75
N TRP A 117 19.16 -15.73 4.89
CA TRP A 117 18.88 -14.81 5.99
C TRP A 117 17.51 -14.13 5.83
N ASN A 118 17.11 -13.80 4.60
CA ASN A 118 15.82 -13.18 4.32
C ASN A 118 14.64 -14.15 4.51
N SER A 119 14.82 -15.44 4.23
CA SER A 119 13.76 -16.44 4.42
C SER A 119 13.27 -16.55 5.86
N LYS A 120 14.11 -16.16 6.83
CA LYS A 120 13.76 -16.12 8.27
C LYS A 120 12.92 -14.92 8.68
N GLN A 121 12.63 -13.99 7.76
CA GLN A 121 11.83 -12.81 8.04
C GLN A 121 10.34 -13.14 7.91
N GLU A 122 9.50 -12.55 8.78
CA GLU A 122 8.05 -12.80 8.80
C GLU A 122 7.36 -12.61 7.45
N ILE A 123 7.80 -11.64 6.62
CA ILE A 123 7.21 -11.41 5.30
C ILE A 123 7.34 -12.62 4.38
N TRP A 124 8.41 -13.41 4.54
CA TRP A 124 8.63 -14.61 3.73
C TRP A 124 7.61 -15.66 4.11
N ALA A 125 7.47 -15.93 5.41
CA ALA A 125 6.46 -16.83 5.93
C ALA A 125 5.03 -16.39 5.56
N ARG A 126 4.70 -15.09 5.63
CA ARG A 126 3.40 -14.55 5.18
C ARG A 126 3.16 -14.79 3.69
N THR A 127 4.19 -14.60 2.87
CA THR A 127 4.05 -14.78 1.43
C THR A 127 3.89 -16.26 1.10
N VAL A 128 4.61 -17.16 1.76
CA VAL A 128 4.45 -18.60 1.58
C VAL A 128 3.05 -19.05 1.99
N SER A 129 2.54 -18.62 3.15
CA SER A 129 1.16 -18.88 3.56
C SER A 129 0.14 -18.35 2.53
N SER A 130 0.33 -17.12 2.05
CA SER A 130 -0.53 -16.56 1.01
C SER A 130 -0.44 -17.32 -0.31
N LEU A 131 0.74 -17.76 -0.72
CA LEU A 131 0.94 -18.57 -1.93
C LEU A 131 0.28 -19.94 -1.79
N HIS A 132 0.37 -20.56 -0.62
CA HIS A 132 -0.34 -21.79 -0.31
C HIS A 132 -1.86 -21.62 -0.46
N ASN A 133 -2.41 -20.55 0.13
CA ASN A 133 -3.84 -20.23 0.02
C ASN A 133 -4.29 -19.93 -1.42
N ILE A 134 -3.45 -19.31 -2.25
CA ILE A 134 -3.80 -18.89 -3.62
C ILE A 134 -3.59 -20.02 -4.63
N VAL A 135 -2.44 -20.70 -4.58
CA VAL A 135 -1.99 -21.70 -5.57
C VAL A 135 -2.43 -23.10 -5.16
N GLY A 136 -2.69 -23.36 -3.87
CA GLY A 136 -3.13 -24.64 -3.35
C GLY A 136 -2.02 -25.70 -3.26
N GLU A 137 -0.76 -25.30 -3.50
CA GLU A 137 0.42 -26.16 -3.30
C GLU A 137 1.19 -25.71 -2.05
N ASP A 138 1.79 -26.68 -1.35
CA ASP A 138 2.38 -26.49 -0.02
C ASP A 138 3.66 -25.63 -0.02
N ASP A 139 4.41 -25.55 -1.13
CA ASP A 139 5.69 -24.83 -1.15
C ASP A 139 6.11 -24.45 -2.59
N PRO A 140 6.37 -23.17 -2.90
CA PRO A 140 7.19 -22.82 -4.06
C PRO A 140 8.63 -23.27 -3.78
N PHE A 141 8.92 -24.56 -3.99
CA PHE A 141 10.17 -25.24 -3.64
C PHE A 141 11.40 -24.33 -3.74
N PHE A 142 11.82 -23.77 -2.61
CA PHE A 142 12.96 -22.85 -2.54
C PHE A 142 14.26 -23.65 -2.57
N PHE A 143 14.68 -24.02 -3.77
CA PHE A 143 15.84 -24.88 -4.02
C PHE A 143 17.18 -24.27 -3.53
N ASN A 144 17.24 -22.94 -3.41
CA ASN A 144 18.42 -22.21 -2.95
C ASN A 144 18.57 -22.19 -1.43
N LEU A 145 17.54 -22.62 -0.68
CA LEU A 145 17.58 -22.68 0.77
C LEU A 145 18.07 -24.05 1.26
N SER A 146 18.81 -24.02 2.37
CA SER A 146 19.14 -25.23 3.13
C SER A 146 17.87 -25.96 3.58
N GLU A 147 17.97 -27.27 3.81
CA GLU A 147 16.83 -28.07 4.28
C GLU A 147 16.26 -27.51 5.58
N ASP A 148 17.14 -27.13 6.52
CA ASP A 148 16.76 -26.54 7.80
C ASP A 148 16.02 -25.20 7.61
N ALA A 149 16.55 -24.30 6.77
CA ALA A 149 15.93 -22.99 6.54
C ALA A 149 14.58 -23.10 5.82
N ARG A 150 14.42 -24.08 4.92
CA ARG A 150 13.15 -24.36 4.26
C ARG A 150 12.13 -24.92 5.23
N ALA A 151 12.52 -25.88 6.07
CA ALA A 151 11.62 -26.44 7.10
C ALA A 151 11.17 -25.38 8.11
N GLU A 152 12.09 -24.49 8.53
CA GLU A 152 11.78 -23.37 9.40
C GLU A 152 10.80 -22.37 8.75
N LEU A 153 10.99 -22.07 7.47
CA LEU A 153 10.08 -21.20 6.70
C LEU A 153 8.68 -21.78 6.58
N VAL A 154 8.55 -23.06 6.21
CA VAL A 154 7.25 -23.74 6.10
C VAL A 154 6.53 -23.72 7.44
N LYS A 155 7.20 -24.14 8.51
CA LYS A 155 6.63 -24.09 9.86
C LYS A 155 6.19 -22.67 10.25
N SER A 156 7.03 -21.68 9.99
CA SER A 156 6.69 -20.28 10.29
C SER A 156 5.50 -19.79 9.49
N SER A 157 5.28 -20.30 8.27
CA SER A 157 4.14 -19.95 7.44
C SER A 157 2.83 -20.54 7.95
N GLU A 158 2.85 -21.76 8.49
CA GLU A 158 1.71 -22.41 9.14
C GLU A 158 1.32 -21.73 10.46
N ASP A 159 2.32 -21.25 11.21
CA ASP A 159 2.12 -20.56 12.50
C ASP A 159 1.59 -19.13 12.34
N ILE A 160 1.56 -18.57 11.13
CA ILE A 160 1.03 -17.22 10.89
C ILE A 160 -0.49 -17.26 10.94
N GLN A 161 -1.05 -16.52 11.90
CA GLN A 161 -2.48 -16.22 11.91
C GLN A 161 -2.81 -15.32 10.72
N ASP A 162 -3.59 -15.85 9.79
CA ASP A 162 -4.29 -15.07 8.78
C ASP A 162 -5.28 -14.14 9.50
N PHE A 163 -4.94 -12.83 9.54
CA PHE A 163 -5.81 -11.77 10.06
C PHE A 163 -6.60 -11.13 8.92
#